data_AF-A0A7C1NB95-F1
#
_entry.id   AF-A0A7C1NB95-F1
#
_cell.length_a   1.000
_cell.length_b   1.000
_cell.length_c   1.000
_cell.angle_alpha   90.00
_cell.angle_beta   90.00
_cell.angle_gamma   90.00
#
_symmetry.space_group_name_H-M   'P 1'
#
loop_
_entity.id
_entity.type
_entity.pdbx_description
1 polymer ?
#
loop_
_entity_poly.entity_id
_entity_poly.type
_entity_poly.pdbx_seq_one_letter_code
_entity_poly.pdbx_strand_id
1 'polypeptide(L)'
;MALFNYASKEITLKVVYYGPGLCGKTTNLQQLHERMSSDKKGKLLSLSTDADRTLFFDFMPVQLGKIKDFNIRFQLYTVPGQVRYNATRKLV
;
A
#
# COMPACT_ATOMS: atom_id res chain seq x y z
N MET A 1 -8.08 2.89 7.40
CA MET A 1 -8.78 1.99 8.34
C MET A 1 -7.78 0.97 8.87
N ALA A 2 -7.83 0.66 10.17
CA ALA A 2 -7.03 -0.42 10.77
C ALA A 2 -7.90 -1.68 10.89
N LEU A 3 -7.36 -2.84 10.51
CA LEU A 3 -8.01 -4.14 10.67
C LEU A 3 -7.28 -4.93 11.75
N PHE A 4 -8.04 -5.42 12.74
CA PHE A 4 -7.50 -6.16 13.87
C PHE A 4 -7.81 -7.65 13.70
N ASN A 5 -6.76 -8.45 13.55
CA ASN A 5 -6.86 -9.90 13.60
C ASN A 5 -6.36 -10.39 14.96
N TYR A 6 -7.29 -10.71 15.86
CA TYR A 6 -6.97 -11.18 17.20
C TYR A 6 -6.40 -12.61 17.22
N ALA A 7 -6.80 -13.46 16.26
CA ALA A 7 -6.34 -14.85 16.20
C ALA A 7 -4.86 -14.93 15.83
N SER A 8 -4.42 -14.14 14.84
CA SER A 8 -3.00 -14.05 14.47
C SER A 8 -2.20 -13.00 15.26
N LYS A 9 -2.87 -12.26 16.16
CA LYS A 9 -2.34 -11.05 16.82
C LYS A 9 -1.66 -10.12 15.80
N GLU A 10 -2.40 -9.73 14.76
CA GLU A 10 -1.92 -8.83 13.72
C GLU A 10 -2.83 -7.59 13.57
N ILE A 11 -2.22 -6.42 13.41
CA ILE A 11 -2.91 -5.17 13.09
C ILE A 11 -2.48 -4.77 11.68
N THR A 12 -3.43 -4.69 10.76
CA THR A 12 -3.18 -4.28 9.37
C THR A 12 -3.65 -2.84 9.14
N LEU A 13 -2.74 -1.98 8.67
CA LEU A 13 -2.98 -0.58 8.40
C LEU A 13 -2.96 -0.31 6.90
N LYS A 14 -4.11 0.09 6.34
CA LYS A 14 -4.20 0.52 4.94
C LYS A 14 -3.88 2.01 4.82
N VAL A 15 -2.82 2.33 4.08
CA VAL A 15 -2.38 3.70 3.78
C VAL A 15 -2.49 3.94 2.28
N VAL A 16 -3.19 5.01 1.89
CA VAL A 16 -3.42 5.34 0.49
C VAL A 16 -2.70 6.64 0.15
N TYR A 17 -1.76 6.56 -0.79
CA TYR A 17 -1.14 7.71 -1.42
C TYR A 17 -2.12 8.29 -2.43
N TYR A 18 -2.57 9.51 -2.14
CA TYR A 18 -3.58 10.21 -2.92
C TYR A 18 -3.03 11.52 -3.48
N GLY A 19 -3.51 11.93 -4.65
CA GLY A 19 -3.05 13.16 -5.31
C GLY A 19 -3.27 13.16 -6.82
N PRO A 20 -3.03 14.28 -7.51
CA PRO A 20 -3.23 14.43 -8.95
C PRO A 20 -2.34 13.49 -9.78
N GLY A 21 -2.66 13.31 -11.06
CA GLY A 21 -1.79 12.56 -11.98
C GLY A 21 -0.36 13.12 -11.98
N LEU A 22 0.64 12.25 -12.16
CA LEU A 22 2.07 12.63 -12.26
C LEU A 22 2.68 13.32 -11.03
N CYS A 23 1.98 13.44 -9.90
CA CYS A 23 2.52 14.07 -8.68
C CYS A 23 3.53 13.21 -7.89
N GLY A 24 4.11 12.18 -8.50
CA GLY A 24 5.17 11.36 -7.88
C GLY A 24 4.72 10.26 -6.90
N LYS A 25 3.42 9.90 -6.84
CA LYS A 25 2.95 8.82 -5.92
C LYS A 25 3.64 7.48 -6.16
N THR A 26 3.68 7.04 -7.42
CA THR A 26 4.34 5.78 -7.81
C THR A 26 5.83 5.83 -7.48
N THR A 27 6.48 6.95 -7.77
CA THR A 27 7.90 7.18 -7.45
C THR A 27 8.17 7.08 -5.96
N ASN A 28 7.27 7.58 -5.11
CA ASN A 28 7.40 7.49 -3.65
C ASN A 28 7.39 6.02 -3.18
N LEU A 29 6.42 5.22 -3.65
CA LEU A 29 6.33 3.79 -3.31
C LEU A 29 7.54 2.99 -3.81
N GLN A 30 8.03 3.27 -5.02
CA GLN A 30 9.22 2.64 -5.58
C GLN A 30 10.47 2.95 -4.75
N GLN A 31 10.70 4.23 -4.45
CA GLN A 31 11.84 4.67 -3.63
C GLN A 31 11.78 4.09 -2.22
N LEU A 32 10.58 4.01 -1.62
CA LEU A 32 10.41 3.38 -0.31
C LEU A 32 10.72 1.88 -0.37
N HIS A 33 10.25 1.18 -1.41
CA HIS A 33 10.55 -0.24 -1.62
C HIS A 33 12.05 -0.49 -1.77
N GLU A 34 12.74 0.29 -2.59
CA GLU A 34 14.17 0.16 -2.84
C GLU A 34 14.98 0.34 -1.55
N ARG A 35 14.63 1.33 -0.73
CA ARG A 35 15.35 1.68 0.50
C ARG A 35 15.08 0.75 1.68
N MET A 36 13.99 -0.02 1.67
CA MET A 36 13.70 -0.97 2.73
C MET A 36 14.54 -2.26 2.62
N SER A 37 14.90 -2.81 3.77
CA SER A 37 15.65 -4.06 3.87
C SER A 37 14.79 -5.25 3.40
N SER A 38 15.39 -6.21 2.71
CA SER A 38 14.68 -7.32 2.04
C SER A 38 13.92 -8.25 2.99
N ASP A 39 14.35 -8.34 4.25
CA ASP A 39 13.70 -9.07 5.34
C ASP A 39 12.39 -8.41 5.80
N LYS A 40 12.28 -7.09 5.62
CA LYS A 40 11.13 -6.29 6.04
C LYS A 40 10.25 -5.93 4.86
N LYS A 41 10.22 -6.77 3.83
CA LYS A 41 9.87 -6.31 2.49
C LYS A 41 9.10 -7.31 1.63
N GLY A 42 7.84 -6.97 1.35
CA GLY A 42 7.00 -7.67 0.37
C GLY A 42 7.37 -7.37 -1.09
N LYS A 43 6.68 -8.05 -2.02
CA LYS A 43 6.95 -7.95 -3.47
C LYS A 43 6.25 -6.76 -4.12
N LEU A 44 7.05 -5.98 -4.86
CA LEU A 44 6.78 -5.09 -6.00
C LEU A 44 5.55 -5.33 -6.91
N LEU A 45 4.32 -5.56 -6.45
CA LEU A 45 3.20 -5.86 -7.37
C LEU A 45 2.72 -4.62 -8.16
N SER A 46 2.22 -4.87 -9.36
CA SER A 46 1.58 -3.87 -10.23
C SER A 46 0.46 -4.55 -11.01
N LEU A 47 -0.79 -4.23 -10.68
CA LEU A 47 -1.96 -4.76 -11.37
C LEU A 47 -2.32 -3.84 -12.56
N SER A 48 -2.16 -4.34 -13.78
CA SER A 48 -2.62 -3.64 -14.98
C SER A 48 -3.78 -4.43 -15.57
N THR A 49 -4.97 -3.85 -15.60
CA THR A 49 -6.13 -4.42 -16.32
C THR A 49 -6.27 -3.72 -17.67
N ASP A 50 -6.79 -4.42 -18.69
CA ASP A 50 -6.83 -3.94 -20.08
C ASP A 50 -7.66 -2.65 -20.28
N ALA A 51 -8.60 -2.36 -19.38
CA ALA A 51 -9.37 -1.11 -19.37
C ALA A 51 -8.84 -0.07 -18.37
N ASP A 52 -7.98 -0.46 -17.43
CA ASP A 52 -7.63 0.31 -16.24
C ASP A 52 -6.18 0.01 -15.78
N ARG A 53 -5.30 1.02 -15.81
CA ARG A 53 -3.99 0.93 -15.12
C ARG A 53 -4.15 1.29 -13.64
N THR A 54 -4.48 0.32 -12.80
CA THR A 54 -4.43 0.45 -11.34
C THR A 54 -3.13 -0.12 -10.77
N LEU A 55 -2.05 0.67 -10.81
CA LEU A 55 -0.81 0.36 -10.10
C LEU A 55 -1.09 0.18 -8.59
N PHE A 56 -1.23 -1.07 -8.15
CA PHE A 56 -1.29 -1.46 -6.76
C PHE A 56 -0.02 -2.22 -6.42
N PHE A 57 0.70 -1.76 -5.41
CA PHE A 57 1.85 -2.47 -4.87
C PHE A 57 1.55 -2.85 -3.43
N ASP A 58 1.53 -4.13 -3.11
CA ASP A 58 1.41 -4.61 -1.73
C ASP A 58 2.81 -4.81 -1.15
N PHE A 59 3.16 -4.07 -0.10
CA PHE A 59 4.37 -4.33 0.65
C PHE A 59 4.01 -4.82 2.03
N MET A 60 4.71 -5.85 2.47
CA MET A 60 4.61 -6.42 3.80
C MET A 60 5.86 -5.97 4.59
N PRO A 61 5.80 -4.87 5.36
CA PRO A 61 6.81 -4.63 6.37
C PRO A 61 6.57 -5.62 7.49
N VAL A 62 7.38 -6.66 7.49
CA VAL A 62 7.62 -7.55 8.62
C VAL A 62 8.08 -6.64 9.75
N GLN A 63 7.14 -6.30 10.63
CA GLN A 63 7.42 -5.81 11.98
C GLN A 63 8.10 -4.44 12.02
N LEU A 64 7.31 -3.36 11.85
CA LEU A 64 7.65 -2.02 12.37
C LEU A 64 7.70 -1.98 13.93
N GLY A 65 7.91 -3.12 14.57
CA GLY A 65 7.75 -3.36 15.99
C GLY A 65 6.45 -4.09 16.32
N LYS A 66 6.41 -4.67 17.52
CA LYS A 66 5.17 -5.15 18.13
C LYS A 66 4.57 -4.04 18.98
N ILE A 67 3.25 -3.83 18.89
CA ILE A 67 2.53 -3.07 19.92
C ILE A 67 1.93 -4.11 20.86
N LYS A 68 2.48 -4.20 22.07
CA LYS A 68 2.21 -5.31 23.00
C LYS A 68 2.48 -6.65 22.30
N ASP A 69 1.45 -7.50 22.19
CA ASP A 69 1.56 -8.80 21.54
C ASP A 69 1.21 -8.78 20.05
N PHE A 70 0.83 -7.63 19.48
CA PHE A 70 0.39 -7.53 18.10
C PHE A 70 1.53 -7.18 17.16
N ASN A 71 1.65 -7.93 16.07
CA ASN A 71 2.48 -7.57 14.92
C ASN A 71 1.76 -6.50 14.09
N ILE A 72 2.49 -5.50 13.60
CA ILE A 72 1.93 -4.47 12.73
C ILE A 72 2.31 -4.75 11.28
N ARG A 73 1.31 -4.72 10.41
CA ARG A 73 1.44 -4.81 8.95
C ARG A 73 0.92 -3.52 8.33
N PHE A 74 1.68 -2.90 7.44
CA PHE A 74 1.19 -1.80 6.61
C PHE A 74 0.92 -2.29 5.21
N GLN A 75 -0.16 -1.81 4.59
CA GLN A 75 -0.45 -2.01 3.18
C GLN A 75 -0.52 -0.64 2.52
N LEU A 76 0.40 -0.37 1.60
CA LEU A 76 0.55 0.91 0.94
C LEU A 76 -0.10 0.86 -0.44
N TYR A 77 -0.98 1.79 -0.78
CA TYR A 77 -1.65 1.81 -2.09
C TYR A 77 -1.40 3.15 -2.77
N THR A 78 -1.30 3.16 -4.09
CA THR A 78 -1.40 4.39 -4.89
C THR A 78 -2.62 4.30 -5.78
N VAL A 79 -3.32 5.42 -5.96
CA VAL A 79 -4.49 5.51 -6.83
C VAL A 79 -4.09 6.25 -8.12
N PRO A 80 -4.49 5.80 -9.32
CA PRO A 80 -4.24 6.54 -10.55
C PRO A 80 -4.89 7.92 -10.50
N GLY A 81 -4.11 8.94 -10.87
CA GLY A 81 -4.48 10.33 -10.67
C GLY A 81 -5.32 10.98 -11.78
N GLN A 82 -5.64 10.28 -12.88
CA GLN A 82 -6.43 10.86 -13.98
C GLN A 82 -7.91 11.03 -13.57
N VAL A 83 -8.53 12.11 -14.05
CA VAL A 83 -9.90 12.55 -13.69
C VAL A 83 -10.97 11.49 -14.02
N ARG A 84 -10.70 10.59 -14.98
CA ARG A 84 -11.56 9.48 -15.39
C ARG A 84 -11.79 8.43 -14.27
N TYR A 85 -11.04 8.47 -13.17
CA TYR A 85 -11.06 7.47 -12.09
C TYR A 85 -11.73 7.94 -10.78
N ASN A 86 -12.62 8.94 -10.83
CA ASN A 86 -13.34 9.42 -9.64
C ASN A 86 -14.21 8.36 -8.94
N ALA A 87 -14.68 7.35 -9.66
CA ALA A 87 -15.43 6.23 -9.07
C ALA A 87 -14.54 5.38 -8.14
N THR A 88 -13.36 4.99 -8.61
CA THR A 88 -12.37 4.25 -7.80
C THR A 88 -11.90 5.08 -6.61
N ARG A 89 -11.73 6.40 -6.78
CA ARG A 89 -11.34 7.33 -5.71
C ARG A 89 -12.33 7.41 -4.53
N LYS A 90 -13.61 7.09 -4.73
CA LYS A 90 -14.64 7.11 -3.67
C LYS A 90 -14.70 5.81 -2.85
N LEU A 91 -14.12 4.72 -3.36
CA LEU A 91 -14.23 3.37 -2.77
C LEU A 91 -13.03 3.00 -1.87
N VAL A 92 -11.96 3.80 -1.87
CA VAL A 92 -10.67 3.44 -1.24
C VAL A 92 -10.53 3.92 0.19
#